data_AF-A0A8J2JAI2-F1
#
_entry.id   AF-A0A8J2JAI2-F1
#
_cell.length_a   1.000
_cell.length_b   1.000
_cell.length_c   1.000
_cell.angle_alpha   90.00
_cell.angle_beta   90.00
_cell.angle_gamma   90.00
#
_symmetry.space_group_name_H-M   'P 1'
#
loop_
_entity.id
_entity.type
_entity.pdbx_description
1 polymer ?
#
loop_
_entity_poly.entity_id
_entity_poly.type
_entity_poly.pdbx_seq_one_letter_code
_entity_poly.pdbx_strand_id
1 'polypeptide(L)'
;MEKLDQEILEAIKSMPPKPEKDENGRIPLEKLRDLLIARYQQAGNSDNLRASLRHKMLLFRSIHLPEEASLWYLAVIDEIIHGHIGSRYRETNDLEDLRAAITICCQVFFEEPGNAKHEALPVRLPFILRDGTLLLYEKSGNIGDIELAASYSKRTLRFVPMDVKDRANPLHEFAGTLFKKYQVQEDPEILRVGIPLSRYAISATPEGHPEKPTRMANLGAWLLRNYEKNGDTNDLLAAIEKTELAISLLDKDNFNRLRFLTNLAIMLFRQLEISRDENDPDQVEILASCADIGAALQIDTIAHPLLEVEAARGAIRIFKFYALLAAAPVKAAKLLICSDSTTANYATESALQGWGYYIQDYTTLTVTNLARNGRSTRSFINEGLWSDLLSKTASGDFVVIEMGHNDDQDPTTNDRGTLPGTGENTVTVTTTTGKKEVVHTFGWYLRKMIADVKAKGATPIISGMVTRNYWNGNTLQSAWPFADYAETVAKAAGVEYINHTKYSVALFQAMGPTKAKTYYPNDNTHTNWDGAKLNAQDFIQAIKYKCGGTSVLRKYINSAGNDVKSPPQQAC
;
A
#
# COMPACT_ATOMS: atom_id res chain seq x y z
N MET A 1 48.65 35.30 12.10
CA MET A 1 48.56 34.82 13.49
C MET A 1 49.11 35.80 14.50
N GLU A 2 50.42 36.09 14.57
CA GLU A 2 50.97 36.99 15.62
C GLU A 2 50.33 38.39 15.67
N LYS A 3 50.10 39.03 14.51
CA LYS A 3 49.39 40.33 14.43
C LYS A 3 47.97 40.26 14.98
N LEU A 4 47.25 39.18 14.67
CA LEU A 4 45.88 38.97 15.12
C LEU A 4 45.82 38.72 16.64
N ASP A 5 46.80 37.98 17.17
CA ASP A 5 46.94 37.72 18.60
C ASP A 5 47.23 39.00 19.39
N GLN A 6 48.03 39.92 18.82
CA GLN A 6 48.26 41.25 19.39
C GLN A 6 46.99 42.11 19.39
N GLU A 7 46.25 42.16 18.27
CA GLU A 7 44.98 42.89 18.16
C GLU A 7 43.93 42.38 19.17
N ILE A 8 43.89 41.07 19.43
CA ILE A 8 43.02 40.47 20.45
C ILE A 8 43.44 40.89 21.86
N LEU A 9 44.74 40.84 22.17
CA LEU A 9 45.26 41.26 23.48
C LEU A 9 44.98 42.73 23.76
N GLU A 10 45.11 43.59 22.76
CA GLU A 10 44.78 45.02 22.87
C GLU A 10 43.28 45.24 23.08
N ALA A 11 42.44 44.54 22.33
CA ALA A 11 40.98 44.61 22.48
C ALA A 11 40.54 44.17 23.90
N ILE A 12 41.13 43.10 24.45
CA ILE A 12 40.87 42.64 25.83
C ILE A 12 41.32 43.71 26.85
N LYS A 13 42.50 44.30 26.68
CA LYS A 13 43.02 45.34 27.60
C LYS A 13 42.17 46.61 27.59
N SER A 14 41.55 46.95 26.45
CA SER A 14 40.66 48.10 26.32
C SER A 14 39.23 47.85 26.82
N MET A 15 38.90 46.64 27.26
CA MET A 15 37.55 46.27 27.69
C MET A 15 37.20 46.93 29.03
N PRO A 16 36.07 47.64 29.15
CA PRO A 16 35.65 48.21 30.43
C PRO A 16 35.26 47.11 31.44
N PRO A 17 35.19 47.39 32.76
CA PRO A 17 34.98 46.36 33.79
C PRO A 17 33.59 45.69 33.80
N LYS A 18 32.59 46.32 33.16
CA LYS A 18 31.21 45.83 33.00
C LYS A 18 30.69 46.22 31.61
N PRO A 19 31.27 45.67 30.54
CA PRO A 19 30.96 46.09 29.16
C PRO A 19 29.50 45.82 28.79
N GLU A 20 28.82 44.95 29.54
CA GLU A 20 27.41 44.62 29.39
C GLU A 20 26.44 45.66 29.97
N LYS A 21 26.91 46.74 30.61
CA LYS A 21 26.04 47.72 31.30
C LYS A 21 26.03 49.12 30.70
N ASP A 22 26.89 49.39 29.71
CA ASP A 22 27.09 50.71 29.11
C ASP A 22 27.20 50.55 27.59
N GLU A 23 26.59 51.48 26.83
CA GLU A 23 26.71 51.55 25.37
C GLU A 23 28.18 51.67 24.92
N ASN A 24 29.04 52.25 25.74
CA ASN A 24 30.48 52.33 25.47
C ASN A 24 31.19 50.96 25.46
N GLY A 25 30.59 49.93 26.08
CA GLY A 25 31.10 48.56 26.06
C GLY A 25 30.79 47.79 24.78
N ARG A 26 29.84 48.29 23.96
CA ARG A 26 29.37 47.60 22.75
C ARG A 26 30.43 47.47 21.65
N ILE A 27 31.05 48.59 21.29
CA ILE A 27 32.04 48.64 20.19
C ILE A 27 33.27 47.76 20.49
N PRO A 28 33.86 47.79 21.71
CA PRO A 28 34.95 46.87 22.07
C PRO A 28 34.55 45.39 22.02
N LEU A 29 33.32 45.05 22.42
CA LEU A 29 32.80 43.67 22.37
C LEU A 29 32.60 43.19 20.93
N GLU A 30 32.07 44.02 20.03
CA GLU A 30 31.93 43.71 18.60
C GLU A 30 33.31 43.49 17.95
N LYS A 31 34.28 44.37 18.24
CA LYS A 31 35.65 44.24 17.71
C LYS A 31 36.33 42.96 18.21
N LEU A 32 36.25 42.66 19.50
CA LEU A 32 36.87 41.45 20.05
C LEU A 32 36.20 40.18 19.51
N ARG A 33 34.87 40.18 19.36
CA ARG A 33 34.12 39.10 18.72
C ARG A 33 34.66 38.79 17.32
N ASP A 34 34.81 39.80 16.47
CA ASP A 34 35.22 39.65 15.07
C ASP A 34 36.67 39.15 14.96
N LEU A 35 37.56 39.67 15.80
CA LEU A 35 38.96 39.21 15.86
C LEU A 35 39.06 37.73 16.28
N LEU A 36 38.25 37.31 17.27
CA LEU A 36 38.21 35.92 17.71
C LEU A 36 37.63 34.97 16.65
N ILE A 37 36.65 35.43 15.84
CA ILE A 37 36.12 34.67 14.69
C ILE A 37 37.19 34.52 13.61
N ALA A 38 37.87 35.61 13.25
CA ALA A 38 38.96 35.57 12.27
C ALA A 38 40.08 34.62 12.73
N ARG A 39 40.37 34.58 14.04
CA ARG A 39 41.36 33.67 14.61
C ARG A 39 40.90 32.22 14.57
N TYR A 40 39.63 31.95 14.84
CA TYR A 40 39.05 30.61 14.70
C TYR A 40 39.12 30.11 13.25
N GLN A 41 38.77 30.95 12.28
CA GLN A 41 38.83 30.61 10.85
C GLN A 41 40.26 30.27 10.38
N GLN A 42 41.28 30.94 10.93
CA GLN A 42 42.67 30.69 10.56
C GLN A 42 43.34 29.54 11.32
N ALA A 43 43.03 29.37 12.61
CA ALA A 43 43.84 28.56 13.52
C ALA A 43 43.19 27.26 13.98
N GLY A 44 41.91 27.05 13.67
CA GLY A 44 41.29 25.79 14.04
C GLY A 44 40.60 25.78 15.42
N ASN A 45 41.00 26.69 16.31
CA ASN A 45 40.81 26.55 17.74
C ASN A 45 39.41 26.96 18.23
N SER A 46 38.62 25.97 18.68
CA SER A 46 37.25 26.13 19.19
C SER A 46 37.12 26.99 20.45
N ASP A 47 38.19 27.18 21.24
CA ASP A 47 38.16 28.06 22.41
C ASP A 47 38.06 29.55 22.02
N ASN A 48 38.63 29.95 20.88
CA ASN A 48 38.47 31.31 20.35
C ASN A 48 37.01 31.57 19.96
N LEU A 49 36.35 30.56 19.38
CA LEU A 49 34.94 30.68 19.02
C LEU A 49 34.04 30.73 20.27
N ARG A 50 34.28 29.86 21.25
CA ARG A 50 33.59 29.93 22.56
C ARG A 50 33.77 31.28 23.23
N ALA A 51 34.98 31.84 23.19
CA ALA A 51 35.25 33.17 23.72
C ALA A 51 34.47 34.25 22.96
N SER A 52 34.48 34.24 21.62
CA SER A 52 33.72 35.18 20.79
C SER A 52 32.23 35.22 21.17
N LEU A 53 31.67 34.04 21.45
CA LEU A 53 30.26 33.87 21.78
C LEU A 53 29.88 34.42 23.16
N ARG A 54 30.71 34.16 24.18
CA ARG A 54 30.53 34.79 25.48
C ARG A 54 30.49 36.31 25.35
N HIS A 55 31.34 36.88 24.49
CA HIS A 55 31.36 38.32 24.25
C HIS A 55 30.14 38.80 23.44
N LYS A 56 29.65 38.01 22.47
CA LYS A 56 28.38 38.29 21.75
C LYS A 56 27.15 38.23 22.69
N MET A 57 27.16 37.34 23.69
CA MET A 57 26.12 37.29 24.72
C MET A 57 26.20 38.49 25.69
N LEU A 58 27.41 38.89 26.09
CA LEU A 58 27.61 40.11 26.90
C LEU A 58 27.20 41.37 26.14
N LEU A 59 27.46 41.42 24.84
CA LEU A 59 27.02 42.48 23.94
C LEU A 59 25.49 42.59 23.93
N PHE A 60 24.82 41.45 23.91
CA PHE A 60 23.37 41.42 23.92
C PHE A 60 22.78 41.94 25.24
N ARG A 61 23.39 41.57 26.37
CA ARG A 61 23.02 42.09 27.69
C ARG A 61 23.15 43.62 27.78
N SER A 62 24.04 44.23 26.99
CA SER A 62 24.20 45.69 26.95
C SER A 62 23.09 46.43 26.20
N ILE A 63 22.28 45.76 25.38
CA ILE A 63 21.31 46.40 24.48
C ILE A 63 19.89 46.54 25.10
N HIS A 64 19.66 46.12 26.35
CA HIS A 64 18.35 46.24 27.05
C HIS A 64 17.16 45.86 26.14
N LEU A 65 17.20 44.68 25.54
CA LEU A 65 16.09 44.20 24.73
C LEU A 65 14.96 43.69 25.64
N PRO A 66 13.69 44.02 25.35
CA PRO A 66 12.54 43.51 26.10
C PRO A 66 12.43 41.98 26.00
N GLU A 67 11.54 41.36 26.80
CA GLU A 67 11.33 39.90 26.97
C GLU A 67 11.16 39.08 25.66
N GLU A 68 11.05 39.71 24.50
CA GLU A 68 11.06 39.09 23.16
C GLU A 68 12.49 38.83 22.61
N ALA A 69 13.43 38.45 23.49
CA ALA A 69 14.83 38.12 23.16
C ALA A 69 15.01 36.82 22.34
N SER A 70 13.94 36.15 21.96
CA SER A 70 13.94 34.72 21.62
C SER A 70 14.20 34.35 20.18
N LEU A 71 13.83 35.19 19.22
CA LEU A 71 14.20 35.03 17.82
C LEU A 71 15.70 35.26 17.62
N TRP A 72 16.34 36.03 18.50
CA TRP A 72 17.75 36.39 18.39
C TRP A 72 18.70 35.30 18.89
N TYR A 73 18.39 34.61 20.00
CA TYR A 73 19.18 33.43 20.39
C TYR A 73 19.13 32.34 19.31
N LEU A 74 17.98 32.21 18.63
CA LEU A 74 17.84 31.31 17.49
C LEU A 74 18.67 31.77 16.29
N ALA A 75 18.69 33.08 15.98
CA ALA A 75 19.54 33.62 14.93
C ALA A 75 21.04 33.45 15.25
N VAL A 76 21.45 33.59 16.51
CA VAL A 76 22.83 33.33 16.95
C VAL A 76 23.18 31.86 16.76
N ILE A 77 22.32 30.94 17.19
CA ILE A 77 22.51 29.51 17.00
C ILE A 77 22.57 29.16 15.50
N ASP A 78 21.68 29.73 14.68
CA ASP A 78 21.60 29.49 13.24
C ASP A 78 22.83 30.02 12.48
N GLU A 79 23.27 31.25 12.79
CA GLU A 79 24.48 31.87 12.23
C GLU A 79 25.75 31.08 12.57
N ILE A 80 25.82 30.48 13.76
CA ILE A 80 26.97 29.66 14.17
C ILE A 80 26.98 28.35 13.39
N ILE A 81 25.85 27.65 13.36
CA ILE A 81 25.73 26.32 12.75
C ILE A 81 25.84 26.40 11.23
N HIS A 82 25.14 27.33 10.59
CA HIS A 82 25.09 27.44 9.13
C HIS A 82 26.15 28.40 8.56
N GLY A 83 26.57 29.41 9.32
CA GLY A 83 27.57 30.40 8.94
C GLY A 83 29.00 29.95 9.24
N HIS A 84 29.52 30.28 10.43
CA HIS A 84 30.97 30.17 10.69
C HIS A 84 31.47 28.73 10.87
N ILE A 85 30.84 27.94 11.73
CA ILE A 85 31.22 26.54 11.94
C ILE A 85 30.82 25.72 10.72
N GLY A 86 29.61 25.94 10.20
CA GLY A 86 29.11 25.25 9.01
C GLY A 86 30.00 25.46 7.78
N SER A 87 30.50 26.67 7.53
CA SER A 87 31.39 26.92 6.38
C SER A 87 32.73 26.24 6.55
N ARG A 88 33.36 26.38 7.72
CA ARG A 88 34.65 25.74 7.96
C ARG A 88 34.54 24.21 7.97
N TYR A 89 33.48 23.65 8.54
CA TYR A 89 33.23 22.21 8.43
C TYR A 89 33.03 21.77 6.98
N ARG A 90 32.29 22.53 6.15
CA ARG A 90 32.16 22.23 4.71
C ARG A 90 33.50 22.26 3.97
N GLU A 91 34.43 23.11 4.39
CA GLU A 91 35.75 23.27 3.80
C GLU A 91 36.78 22.25 4.29
N THR A 92 36.72 21.88 5.58
CA THR A 92 37.77 21.09 6.26
C THR A 92 37.33 19.67 6.63
N ASN A 93 36.02 19.42 6.72
CA ASN A 93 35.40 18.20 7.23
C ASN A 93 35.88 17.81 8.65
N ASP A 94 36.29 18.80 9.46
CA ASP A 94 36.74 18.63 10.84
C ASP A 94 35.55 18.41 11.79
N LEU A 95 35.50 17.27 12.46
CA LEU A 95 34.39 16.91 13.36
C LEU A 95 34.40 17.69 14.68
N GLU A 96 35.53 18.27 15.06
CA GLU A 96 35.62 19.12 16.24
C GLU A 96 34.81 20.43 16.08
N ASP A 97 34.63 20.89 14.84
CA ASP A 97 33.77 22.03 14.53
C ASP A 97 32.30 21.70 14.86
N LEU A 98 31.81 20.52 14.48
CA LEU A 98 30.47 20.04 14.84
C LEU A 98 30.29 19.86 16.35
N ARG A 99 31.29 19.26 17.04
CA ARG A 99 31.28 19.09 18.51
C ARG A 99 31.27 20.44 19.23
N ALA A 100 32.03 21.40 18.72
CA ALA A 100 32.05 22.77 19.24
C ALA A 100 30.67 23.42 19.08
N ALA A 101 30.02 23.30 17.92
CA ALA A 101 28.68 23.84 17.67
C ALA A 101 27.64 23.34 18.68
N ILE A 102 27.60 22.02 18.90
CA ILE A 102 26.66 21.37 19.83
C ILE A 102 26.92 21.85 21.27
N THR A 103 28.20 21.90 21.67
CA THR A 103 28.61 22.36 23.01
C THR A 103 28.20 23.81 23.24
N ILE A 104 28.46 24.66 22.24
CA ILE A 104 28.10 26.08 22.25
C ILE A 104 26.59 26.27 22.39
N CYS A 105 25.79 25.55 21.59
CA CYS A 105 24.33 25.65 21.66
C CYS A 105 23.78 25.23 23.04
N CYS A 106 24.40 24.22 23.66
CA CYS A 106 24.07 23.84 25.04
C CYS A 106 24.46 24.92 26.05
N GLN A 107 25.66 25.50 25.94
CA GLN A 107 26.15 26.53 26.87
C GLN A 107 25.31 27.81 26.82
N VAL A 108 25.02 28.33 25.63
CA VAL A 108 24.16 29.52 25.42
C VAL A 108 22.80 29.35 26.09
N PHE A 109 22.25 28.13 26.06
CA PHE A 109 20.97 27.85 26.71
C PHE A 109 21.05 27.94 28.25
N PHE A 110 22.09 27.39 28.87
CA PHE A 110 22.23 27.30 30.33
C PHE A 110 22.75 28.59 30.99
N GLU A 111 23.45 29.46 30.25
CA GLU A 111 24.02 30.70 30.78
C GLU A 111 22.99 31.83 30.99
N GLU A 112 21.74 31.67 30.52
CA GLU A 112 20.68 32.67 30.62
C GLU A 112 19.46 32.13 31.42
N PRO A 113 19.25 32.58 32.67
CA PRO A 113 18.18 32.10 33.54
C PRO A 113 16.75 32.28 32.99
N GLY A 114 16.55 33.20 32.06
CA GLY A 114 15.26 33.47 31.40
C GLY A 114 14.90 32.50 30.28
N ASN A 115 15.87 31.78 29.71
CA ASN A 115 15.66 30.89 28.56
C ASN A 115 14.72 29.73 28.87
N ALA A 116 14.69 29.27 30.12
CA ALA A 116 13.80 28.21 30.58
C ALA A 116 12.31 28.61 30.58
N LYS A 117 12.00 29.91 30.61
CA LYS A 117 10.64 30.45 30.59
C LYS A 117 10.11 30.75 29.19
N HIS A 118 10.96 30.63 28.17
CA HIS A 118 10.59 30.98 26.81
C HIS A 118 9.83 29.84 26.10
N GLU A 119 8.70 30.13 25.45
CA GLU A 119 7.82 29.09 24.90
C GLU A 119 8.41 28.32 23.70
N ALA A 120 9.18 28.98 22.82
CA ALA A 120 9.71 28.35 21.60
C ALA A 120 11.07 27.64 21.76
N LEU A 121 11.86 28.01 22.77
CA LEU A 121 13.23 27.50 22.96
C LEU A 121 13.26 26.01 23.36
N PRO A 122 12.36 25.53 24.25
CA PRO A 122 12.27 24.12 24.62
C PRO A 122 11.95 23.17 23.46
N VAL A 123 11.37 23.67 22.37
CA VAL A 123 11.10 22.89 21.14
C VAL A 123 12.25 23.03 20.14
N ARG A 124 12.68 24.25 19.80
CA ARG A 124 13.65 24.48 18.73
C ARG A 124 15.09 24.06 19.07
N LEU A 125 15.55 24.29 20.29
CA LEU A 125 16.94 23.93 20.64
C LEU A 125 17.19 22.42 20.56
N PRO A 126 16.33 21.54 21.12
CA PRO A 126 16.53 20.10 20.95
C PRO A 126 16.49 19.63 19.49
N PHE A 127 15.72 20.28 18.60
CA PHE A 127 15.76 20.00 17.17
C PHE A 127 17.14 20.26 16.56
N ILE A 128 17.70 21.43 16.84
CA ILE A 128 19.01 21.84 16.34
C ILE A 128 20.12 20.93 16.88
N LEU A 129 20.06 20.62 18.19
CA LEU A 129 21.02 19.71 18.82
C LEU A 129 20.92 18.30 18.26
N ARG A 130 19.71 17.81 17.96
CA ARG A 130 19.51 16.53 17.27
C ARG A 130 20.18 16.54 15.90
N ASP A 131 19.97 17.56 15.06
CA ASP A 131 20.57 17.58 13.72
C ASP A 131 22.10 17.60 13.75
N GLY A 132 22.67 18.43 14.63
CA GLY A 132 24.11 18.46 14.83
C GLY A 132 24.66 17.11 15.29
N THR A 133 23.99 16.46 16.25
CA THR A 133 24.42 15.15 16.78
C THR A 133 24.21 13.99 15.80
N LEU A 134 23.16 14.02 14.98
CA LEU A 134 22.97 13.04 13.90
C LEU A 134 24.05 13.17 12.82
N LEU A 135 24.35 14.39 12.39
CA LEU A 135 25.42 14.63 11.42
C LEU A 135 26.78 14.19 11.98
N LEU A 136 27.03 14.47 13.26
CA LEU A 136 28.23 14.02 13.94
C LEU A 136 28.32 12.49 13.97
N TYR A 137 27.22 11.80 14.30
CA TYR A 137 27.13 10.35 14.22
C TYR A 137 27.42 9.82 12.81
N GLU A 138 26.81 10.41 11.77
CA GLU A 138 27.01 9.99 10.37
C GLU A 138 28.47 10.06 9.92
N LYS A 139 29.25 10.95 10.54
CA LYS A 139 30.68 11.11 10.22
C LYS A 139 31.61 10.35 11.16
N SER A 140 31.21 10.16 12.42
CA SER A 140 32.06 9.55 13.44
C SER A 140 31.80 8.05 13.62
N GLY A 141 30.58 7.59 13.33
CA GLY A 141 30.08 6.26 13.69
C GLY A 141 29.89 6.03 15.20
N ASN A 142 30.07 7.07 16.04
CA ASN A 142 30.04 6.92 17.48
C ASN A 142 28.60 6.75 18.00
N ILE A 143 28.30 5.56 18.54
CA ILE A 143 26.97 5.20 19.06
C ILE A 143 26.46 6.19 20.14
N GLY A 144 27.36 6.81 20.92
CA GLY A 144 26.98 7.83 21.90
C GLY A 144 26.32 9.06 21.26
N ASP A 145 26.71 9.42 20.03
CA ASP A 145 26.16 10.58 19.32
C ASP A 145 24.70 10.32 18.87
N ILE A 146 24.37 9.09 18.45
CA ILE A 146 22.99 8.71 18.08
C ILE A 146 22.05 8.54 19.29
N GLU A 147 22.59 8.08 20.43
CA GLU A 147 21.85 8.06 21.70
C GLU A 147 21.49 9.48 22.14
N LEU A 148 22.44 10.41 22.01
CA LEU A 148 22.25 11.80 22.36
C LEU A 148 21.22 12.46 21.44
N ALA A 149 21.27 12.20 20.13
CA ALA A 149 20.26 12.66 19.16
C ALA A 149 18.84 12.17 19.50
N ALA A 150 18.70 10.89 19.88
CA ALA A 150 17.43 10.31 20.30
C ALA A 150 16.90 10.96 21.59
N SER A 151 17.80 11.26 22.54
CA SER A 151 17.46 11.98 23.77
C SER A 151 16.94 13.39 23.49
N TYR A 152 17.57 14.13 22.58
CA TYR A 152 17.10 15.46 22.18
C TYR A 152 15.75 15.41 21.47
N SER A 153 15.55 14.48 20.54
CA SER A 153 14.25 14.28 19.87
C SER A 153 13.12 13.97 20.85
N LYS A 154 13.39 13.11 21.85
CA LYS A 154 12.44 12.81 22.92
C LYS A 154 12.12 14.04 23.77
N ARG A 155 13.11 14.90 24.02
CA ARG A 155 12.93 16.14 24.78
C ARG A 155 12.03 17.11 24.04
N THR A 156 12.19 17.26 22.72
CA THR A 156 11.31 18.09 21.87
C THR A 156 9.83 17.76 22.11
N LEU A 157 9.47 16.47 22.11
CA LEU A 157 8.07 16.03 22.23
C LEU A 157 7.40 16.38 23.56
N ARG A 158 8.17 16.65 24.63
CA ARG A 158 7.62 17.07 25.92
C ARG A 158 7.02 18.48 25.88
N PHE A 159 7.46 19.30 24.92
CA PHE A 159 7.09 20.71 24.82
C PHE A 159 6.16 21.01 23.64
N VAL A 160 5.79 19.99 22.86
CA VAL A 160 4.81 20.11 21.77
C VAL A 160 3.45 19.62 22.30
N PRO A 161 2.41 20.48 22.39
CA PRO A 161 1.08 20.08 22.85
C PRO A 161 0.44 19.01 21.95
N MET A 162 -0.53 18.26 22.49
CA MET A 162 -1.17 17.10 21.80
C MET A 162 -2.10 17.50 20.65
N ASP A 163 -2.56 18.75 20.63
CA ASP A 163 -3.65 19.29 19.82
C ASP A 163 -3.19 20.23 18.69
N VAL A 164 -1.88 20.40 18.47
CA VAL A 164 -1.34 21.31 17.46
C VAL A 164 -1.14 20.60 16.12
N LYS A 165 -1.61 21.23 15.04
CA LYS A 165 -1.49 20.82 13.62
C LYS A 165 -0.04 20.52 13.18
N ASP A 166 0.95 21.04 13.89
CA ASP A 166 2.38 20.91 13.61
C ASP A 166 3.09 19.79 14.40
N ARG A 167 2.36 18.99 15.20
CA ARG A 167 2.95 17.88 15.99
C ARG A 167 3.56 16.77 15.11
N ALA A 168 3.12 16.68 13.85
CA ALA A 168 3.53 15.62 12.94
C ALA A 168 5.03 15.65 12.58
N ASN A 169 5.65 16.83 12.49
CA ASN A 169 7.09 16.97 12.23
C ASN A 169 7.93 16.40 13.39
N PRO A 170 7.80 16.87 14.65
CA PRO A 170 8.52 16.31 15.79
C PRO A 170 8.39 14.78 15.94
N LEU A 171 7.20 14.23 15.69
CA LEU A 171 6.96 12.78 15.75
C LEU A 171 7.72 12.03 14.65
N HIS A 172 7.63 12.52 13.41
CA HIS A 172 8.32 11.95 12.25
C HIS A 172 9.83 11.93 12.47
N GLU A 173 10.36 13.05 12.93
CA GLU A 173 11.76 13.28 13.19
C GLU A 173 12.33 12.38 14.29
N PHE A 174 11.57 12.20 15.37
CA PHE A 174 11.96 11.26 16.42
C PHE A 174 11.93 9.83 15.90
N ALA A 175 10.90 9.45 15.13
CA ALA A 175 10.84 8.15 14.49
C ALA A 175 12.03 7.96 13.52
N GLY A 176 12.42 8.95 12.72
CA GLY A 176 13.59 8.87 11.84
C GLY A 176 14.89 8.65 12.61
N THR A 177 15.06 9.36 13.73
CA THR A 177 16.22 9.20 14.63
C THR A 177 16.28 7.79 15.23
N LEU A 178 15.14 7.27 15.71
CA LEU A 178 15.04 5.90 16.23
C LEU A 178 15.28 4.86 15.14
N PHE A 179 14.89 5.11 13.89
CA PHE A 179 15.15 4.18 12.79
C PHE A 179 16.64 4.04 12.53
N LYS A 180 17.37 5.17 12.45
CA LYS A 180 18.84 5.17 12.37
C LYS A 180 19.46 4.43 13.55
N LYS A 181 18.93 4.65 14.77
CA LYS A 181 19.42 3.96 15.98
C LYS A 181 19.22 2.44 15.89
N TYR A 182 18.05 2.00 15.43
CA TYR A 182 17.74 0.59 15.21
C TYR A 182 18.68 -0.04 14.18
N GLN A 183 19.00 0.65 13.07
CA GLN A 183 19.91 0.12 12.04
C GLN A 183 21.33 -0.21 12.57
N VAL A 184 21.72 0.39 13.69
CA VAL A 184 23.06 0.25 14.28
C VAL A 184 23.07 -0.75 15.42
N GLN A 185 22.02 -0.72 16.25
CA GLN A 185 21.96 -1.51 17.47
C GLN A 185 21.17 -2.81 17.31
N GLU A 186 20.27 -2.87 16.33
CA GLU A 186 19.33 -3.97 16.08
C GLU A 186 18.49 -4.37 17.31
N ASP A 187 18.30 -3.43 18.25
CA ASP A 187 17.51 -3.62 19.47
C ASP A 187 15.99 -3.59 19.14
N PRO A 188 15.26 -4.71 19.33
CA PRO A 188 13.83 -4.79 19.03
C PRO A 188 12.97 -3.82 19.83
N GLU A 189 13.39 -3.40 21.03
CA GLU A 189 12.61 -2.43 21.83
C GLU A 189 12.50 -1.07 21.13
N ILE A 190 13.45 -0.75 20.25
CA ILE A 190 13.39 0.47 19.42
C ILE A 190 12.22 0.39 18.43
N LEU A 191 11.95 -0.78 17.83
CA LEU A 191 10.81 -0.99 16.92
C LEU A 191 9.47 -0.74 17.64
N ARG A 192 9.37 -1.22 18.89
CA ARG A 192 8.17 -1.08 19.74
C ARG A 192 7.81 0.39 20.02
N VAL A 193 8.79 1.29 20.00
CA VAL A 193 8.59 2.73 20.19
C VAL A 193 8.48 3.47 18.85
N GLY A 194 9.31 3.13 17.87
CA GLY A 194 9.39 3.79 16.57
C GLY A 194 8.13 3.64 15.71
N ILE A 195 7.54 2.44 15.67
CA ILE A 195 6.34 2.17 14.86
C ILE A 195 5.14 3.02 15.31
N PRO A 196 4.75 3.05 16.61
CA PRO A 196 3.69 3.94 17.07
C PRO A 196 3.95 5.41 16.77
N LEU A 197 5.17 5.90 16.96
CA LEU A 197 5.53 7.28 16.65
C LEU A 197 5.34 7.61 15.15
N SER A 198 5.76 6.70 14.26
CA SER A 198 5.56 6.87 12.83
C SER A 198 4.06 6.86 12.45
N ARG A 199 3.25 6.01 13.10
CA ARG A 199 1.79 6.01 12.92
C ARG A 199 1.16 7.33 13.40
N TYR A 200 1.55 7.83 14.56
CA TYR A 200 1.06 9.12 15.08
C TYR A 200 1.49 10.30 14.21
N ALA A 201 2.70 10.27 13.64
CA ALA A 201 3.13 11.28 12.69
C ALA A 201 2.19 11.34 11.47
N ILE A 202 1.81 10.18 10.91
CA ILE A 202 0.87 10.10 9.80
C ILE A 202 -0.52 10.61 10.20
N SER A 203 -1.05 10.19 11.36
CA SER A 203 -2.38 10.63 11.81
C SER A 203 -2.45 12.13 12.09
N ALA A 204 -1.35 12.73 12.53
CA ALA A 204 -1.24 14.18 12.73
C ALA A 204 -1.00 14.96 11.41
N THR A 205 -0.88 14.26 10.26
CA THR A 205 -0.65 14.89 8.95
C THR A 205 -1.98 15.09 8.20
N PRO A 206 -2.35 16.34 7.86
CA PRO A 206 -3.54 16.61 7.03
C PRO A 206 -3.51 15.86 5.69
N GLU A 207 -4.69 15.54 5.16
CA GLU A 207 -4.79 15.00 3.80
C GLU A 207 -4.25 15.98 2.75
N GLY A 208 -3.56 15.47 1.73
CA GLY A 208 -2.93 16.27 0.68
C GLY A 208 -1.63 16.98 1.08
N HIS A 209 -1.15 16.84 2.32
CA HIS A 209 0.11 17.46 2.74
C HIS A 209 1.33 16.85 2.00
N PRO A 210 2.28 17.66 1.48
CA PRO A 210 3.41 17.17 0.66
C PRO A 210 4.29 16.11 1.32
N GLU A 211 4.46 16.15 2.65
CA GLU A 211 5.26 15.18 3.40
C GLU A 211 4.53 13.89 3.77
N LYS A 212 3.23 13.78 3.53
CA LYS A 212 2.45 12.59 3.90
C LYS A 212 2.94 11.31 3.21
N PRO A 213 3.29 11.31 1.91
CA PRO A 213 3.88 10.15 1.24
C PRO A 213 5.17 9.68 1.90
N THR A 214 6.09 10.62 2.22
CA THR A 214 7.35 10.30 2.91
C THR A 214 7.13 9.65 4.26
N ARG A 215 6.17 10.16 5.04
CA ARG A 215 5.81 9.59 6.36
C ARG A 215 5.24 8.17 6.23
N MET A 216 4.42 7.92 5.22
CA MET A 216 3.86 6.58 4.93
C MET A 216 4.95 5.58 4.51
N ALA A 217 5.83 5.98 3.59
CA ALA A 217 6.94 5.13 3.15
C ALA A 217 7.91 4.79 4.30
N ASN A 218 8.17 5.74 5.20
CA ASN A 218 8.99 5.48 6.39
C ASN A 218 8.30 4.50 7.36
N LEU A 219 6.97 4.55 7.52
CA LEU A 219 6.24 3.52 8.27
C LEU A 219 6.37 2.15 7.58
N GLY A 220 6.30 2.11 6.25
CA GLY A 220 6.55 0.89 5.48
C GLY A 220 7.92 0.27 5.79
N ALA A 221 8.97 1.10 5.84
CA ALA A 221 10.32 0.66 6.21
C ALA A 221 10.39 0.12 7.65
N TRP A 222 9.73 0.77 8.61
CA TRP A 222 9.62 0.28 9.99
C TRP A 222 8.97 -1.10 10.08
N LEU A 223 7.86 -1.30 9.37
CA LEU A 223 7.10 -2.55 9.37
C LEU A 223 7.89 -3.69 8.69
N LEU A 224 8.58 -3.40 7.60
CA LEU A 224 9.49 -4.37 6.97
C LEU A 224 10.57 -4.84 7.95
N ARG A 225 11.20 -3.94 8.71
CA ARG A 225 12.19 -4.32 9.72
C ARG A 225 11.60 -5.15 10.86
N ASN A 226 10.37 -4.86 11.26
CA ASN A 226 9.67 -5.66 12.28
C ASN A 226 9.36 -7.07 11.78
N TYR A 227 8.91 -7.19 10.53
CA TYR A 227 8.75 -8.47 9.84
C TYR A 227 10.07 -9.25 9.78
N GLU A 228 11.16 -8.62 9.34
CA GLU A 228 12.47 -9.30 9.26
C GLU A 228 12.97 -9.80 10.62
N LYS A 229 12.58 -9.14 11.72
CA LYS A 229 12.96 -9.56 13.07
C LYS A 229 12.05 -10.64 13.66
N ASN A 230 10.74 -10.55 13.43
CA ASN A 230 9.74 -11.35 14.14
C ASN A 230 9.00 -12.38 13.26
N GLY A 231 9.10 -12.26 11.93
CA GLY A 231 8.44 -13.14 10.97
C GLY A 231 6.93 -12.92 10.81
N ASP A 232 6.35 -11.85 11.37
CA ASP A 232 4.91 -11.58 11.25
C ASP A 232 4.56 -11.08 9.84
N THR A 233 3.92 -11.95 9.05
CA THR A 233 3.54 -11.67 7.66
C THR A 233 2.55 -10.51 7.54
N ASN A 234 1.78 -10.19 8.58
CA ASN A 234 0.88 -9.03 8.57
C ASN A 234 1.66 -7.72 8.52
N ASP A 235 2.83 -7.65 9.16
CA ASP A 235 3.68 -6.47 9.08
C ASP A 235 4.26 -6.28 7.67
N LEU A 236 4.61 -7.37 6.98
CA LEU A 236 5.06 -7.30 5.59
C LEU A 236 3.95 -6.80 4.66
N LEU A 237 2.73 -7.33 4.79
CA LEU A 237 1.58 -6.89 4.00
C LEU A 237 1.25 -5.41 4.27
N ALA A 238 1.27 -5.01 5.54
CA ALA A 238 1.08 -3.60 5.92
C ALA A 238 2.22 -2.71 5.39
N ALA A 239 3.46 -3.19 5.34
CA ALA A 239 4.59 -2.46 4.78
C ALA A 239 4.40 -2.16 3.28
N ILE A 240 3.95 -3.17 2.52
CA ILE A 240 3.62 -3.07 1.10
C ILE A 240 2.52 -2.04 0.89
N GLU A 241 1.37 -2.21 1.57
CA GLU A 241 0.21 -1.31 1.46
C GLU A 241 0.58 0.16 1.70
N LYS A 242 1.39 0.44 2.75
CA LYS A 242 1.81 1.83 3.05
C LYS A 242 2.80 2.39 2.04
N THR A 243 3.65 1.56 1.46
CA THR A 243 4.62 2.01 0.46
C THR A 243 3.94 2.24 -0.89
N GLU A 244 2.99 1.40 -1.28
CA GLU A 244 2.15 1.59 -2.47
C GLU A 244 1.32 2.86 -2.38
N LEU A 245 0.66 3.10 -1.24
CA LEU A 245 -0.10 4.32 -1.01
C LEU A 245 0.81 5.57 -1.07
N ALA A 246 2.04 5.50 -0.55
CA ALA A 246 2.99 6.58 -0.68
C ALA A 246 3.35 6.86 -2.15
N ILE A 247 3.57 5.81 -2.95
CA ILE A 247 3.89 5.92 -4.39
C ILE A 247 2.70 6.48 -5.18
N SER A 248 1.47 6.10 -4.86
CA SER A 248 0.27 6.57 -5.58
C SER A 248 0.00 8.07 -5.39
N LEU A 249 0.56 8.67 -4.34
CA LEU A 249 0.43 10.10 -4.03
C LEU A 249 1.53 10.96 -4.67
N LEU A 250 2.48 10.36 -5.39
CA LEU A 250 3.59 11.06 -6.02
C LEU A 250 3.50 11.04 -7.55
N ASP A 251 3.84 12.18 -8.17
CA ASP A 251 4.01 12.26 -9.62
C ASP A 251 5.13 11.34 -10.10
N LYS A 252 5.04 10.90 -11.37
CA LYS A 252 5.99 9.95 -11.97
C LYS A 252 7.44 10.44 -11.93
N ASP A 253 7.65 11.76 -12.08
CA ASP A 253 8.97 12.39 -12.12
C ASP A 253 9.51 12.77 -10.72
N ASN A 254 8.76 12.47 -9.66
CA ASN A 254 9.19 12.79 -8.30
C ASN A 254 10.36 11.90 -7.86
N PHE A 255 11.47 12.52 -7.45
CA PHE A 255 12.67 11.80 -7.00
C PHE A 255 12.41 10.81 -5.86
N ASN A 256 11.51 11.12 -4.92
CA ASN A 256 11.18 10.21 -3.81
C ASN A 256 10.47 8.94 -4.29
N ARG A 257 9.78 9.00 -5.43
CA ARG A 257 9.09 7.85 -6.01
C ARG A 257 10.07 6.72 -6.33
N LEU A 258 11.25 7.04 -6.87
CA LEU A 258 12.30 6.06 -7.18
C LEU A 258 12.78 5.30 -5.94
N ARG A 259 13.01 6.03 -4.84
CA ARG A 259 13.41 5.47 -3.55
C ARG A 259 12.33 4.53 -3.00
N PHE A 260 11.07 4.92 -3.09
CA PHE A 260 9.97 4.11 -2.57
C PHE A 260 9.72 2.85 -3.40
N LEU A 261 9.84 2.94 -4.73
CA LEU A 261 9.78 1.78 -5.63
C LEU A 261 10.86 0.74 -5.30
N THR A 262 12.07 1.20 -4.96
CA THR A 262 13.16 0.29 -4.55
C THR A 262 12.81 -0.47 -3.26
N ASN A 263 12.25 0.23 -2.27
CA ASN A 263 11.82 -0.42 -1.02
C ASN A 263 10.64 -1.37 -1.23
N LEU A 264 9.67 -0.99 -2.06
CA LEU A 264 8.53 -1.83 -2.42
C LEU A 264 9.02 -3.12 -3.09
N ALA A 265 9.99 -3.03 -4.00
CA ALA A 265 10.57 -4.19 -4.66
C ALA A 265 11.19 -5.19 -3.65
N ILE A 266 11.88 -4.70 -2.62
CA ILE A 266 12.42 -5.54 -1.54
C ILE A 266 11.29 -6.24 -0.77
N MET A 267 10.21 -5.52 -0.45
CA MET A 267 9.06 -6.08 0.29
C MET A 267 8.34 -7.16 -0.53
N LEU A 268 8.10 -6.91 -1.81
CA LEU A 268 7.51 -7.86 -2.75
C LEU A 268 8.38 -9.11 -2.91
N PHE A 269 9.71 -8.96 -2.93
CA PHE A 269 10.63 -10.09 -2.95
C PHE A 269 10.50 -10.96 -1.69
N ARG A 270 10.44 -10.34 -0.49
CA ARG A 270 10.21 -11.07 0.76
C ARG A 270 8.88 -11.82 0.74
N GLN A 271 7.85 -11.24 0.12
CA GLN A 271 6.55 -11.88 -0.03
C GLN A 271 6.64 -13.13 -0.93
N LEU A 272 7.37 -13.05 -2.04
CA LEU A 272 7.64 -14.20 -2.92
C LEU A 272 8.45 -15.30 -2.21
N GLU A 273 9.44 -14.95 -1.39
CA GLU A 273 10.22 -15.92 -0.63
C GLU A 273 9.37 -16.73 0.35
N ILE A 274 8.32 -16.12 0.91
CA ILE A 274 7.36 -16.80 1.79
C ILE A 274 6.43 -17.71 0.99
N SER A 275 5.97 -17.27 -0.19
CA SER A 275 4.86 -17.94 -0.88
C SER A 275 5.25 -19.14 -1.73
N ARG A 276 6.51 -19.28 -2.21
CA ARG A 276 7.18 -20.45 -2.87
C ARG A 276 6.34 -21.51 -3.63
N ASP A 277 5.15 -21.17 -4.12
CA ASP A 277 4.33 -21.97 -5.04
C ASP A 277 4.33 -21.28 -6.40
N GLU A 278 5.10 -21.81 -7.34
CA GLU A 278 5.29 -21.25 -8.68
C GLU A 278 3.99 -21.17 -9.50
N ASN A 279 2.88 -21.73 -9.01
CA ASN A 279 1.56 -21.70 -9.63
C ASN A 279 0.54 -20.79 -8.92
N ASP A 280 0.95 -20.04 -7.89
CA ASP A 280 0.10 -19.11 -7.16
C ASP A 280 -0.22 -17.87 -8.03
N PRO A 281 -1.50 -17.60 -8.37
CA PRO A 281 -1.89 -16.41 -9.14
C PRO A 281 -1.45 -15.08 -8.52
N ASP A 282 -1.32 -15.02 -7.20
CA ASP A 282 -0.88 -13.81 -6.49
C ASP A 282 0.61 -13.56 -6.72
N GLN A 283 1.42 -14.62 -6.89
CA GLN A 283 2.83 -14.47 -7.26
C GLN A 283 3.02 -13.93 -8.67
N VAL A 284 2.12 -14.27 -9.61
CA VAL A 284 2.16 -13.73 -10.97
C VAL A 284 1.95 -12.21 -10.97
N GLU A 285 1.03 -11.71 -10.15
CA GLU A 285 0.79 -10.27 -9.99
C GLU A 285 1.94 -9.56 -9.28
N ILE A 286 2.55 -10.20 -8.27
CA ILE A 286 3.73 -9.67 -7.60
C ILE A 286 4.92 -9.62 -8.56
N LEU A 287 5.12 -10.65 -9.39
CA LEU A 287 6.16 -10.70 -10.41
C LEU A 287 5.94 -9.66 -11.52
N ALA A 288 4.70 -9.44 -11.95
CA ALA A 288 4.35 -8.38 -12.89
C ALA A 288 4.63 -6.99 -12.30
N SER A 289 4.24 -6.76 -11.04
CA SER A 289 4.54 -5.52 -10.31
C SER A 289 6.06 -5.30 -10.17
N CYS A 290 6.82 -6.36 -9.91
CA CYS A 290 8.29 -6.31 -9.89
C CYS A 290 8.88 -5.96 -11.27
N ALA A 291 8.31 -6.48 -12.36
CA ALA A 291 8.73 -6.16 -13.73
C ALA A 291 8.44 -4.70 -14.10
N ASP A 292 7.25 -4.20 -13.74
CA ASP A 292 6.87 -2.80 -13.94
C ASP A 292 7.76 -1.84 -13.14
N ILE A 293 8.09 -2.20 -11.89
CA ILE A 293 9.08 -1.47 -11.09
C ILE A 293 10.44 -1.51 -11.80
N GLY A 294 10.89 -2.68 -12.28
CA GLY A 294 12.15 -2.80 -13.03
C GLY A 294 12.19 -1.93 -14.29
N ALA A 295 11.07 -1.82 -15.02
CA ALA A 295 10.95 -0.94 -16.18
C ALA A 295 10.91 0.55 -15.80
N ALA A 296 10.27 0.90 -14.68
CA ALA A 296 10.27 2.27 -14.15
C ALA A 296 11.66 2.68 -13.62
N LEU A 297 12.46 1.72 -13.15
CA LEU A 297 13.83 1.90 -12.70
C LEU A 297 14.86 1.90 -13.86
N GLN A 298 14.48 2.26 -15.11
CA GLN A 298 15.38 2.35 -16.27
C GLN A 298 16.65 3.17 -15.97
N ILE A 299 17.70 2.49 -15.48
CA ILE A 299 18.98 3.07 -15.07
C ILE A 299 20.07 2.37 -15.89
N ASP A 300 20.38 2.95 -17.05
CA ASP A 300 21.64 2.68 -17.76
C ASP A 300 22.84 3.45 -17.15
N THR A 301 22.64 4.18 -16.05
CA THR A 301 23.67 4.99 -15.40
C THR A 301 23.73 4.72 -13.90
N ILE A 302 24.47 3.68 -13.54
CA ILE A 302 24.87 3.43 -12.14
C ILE A 302 25.94 4.46 -11.76
N ALA A 303 25.49 5.62 -11.26
CA ALA A 303 26.31 6.56 -10.50
C ALA A 303 25.43 7.54 -9.69
N HIS A 304 24.48 7.04 -8.87
CA HIS A 304 23.85 7.92 -7.87
C HIS A 304 24.57 7.78 -6.52
N PRO A 305 25.20 8.83 -5.97
CA PRO A 305 25.99 8.80 -4.73
C PRO A 305 25.22 8.42 -3.45
N LEU A 306 23.90 8.25 -3.51
CA LEU A 306 23.04 7.91 -2.37
C LEU A 306 22.67 6.42 -2.29
N LEU A 307 23.08 5.61 -3.27
CA LEU A 307 22.89 4.14 -3.27
C LEU A 307 24.05 3.44 -2.56
N GLU A 308 24.29 3.76 -1.29
CA GLU A 308 25.34 3.14 -0.45
C GLU A 308 24.89 1.81 0.18
N VAL A 309 24.16 0.94 -0.54
CA VAL A 309 23.84 -0.38 0.00
C VAL A 309 23.95 -1.45 -1.09
N GLU A 310 24.88 -2.38 -0.92
CA GLU A 310 25.04 -3.59 -1.73
C GLU A 310 23.73 -4.38 -1.90
N ALA A 311 22.81 -4.29 -0.93
CA ALA A 311 21.47 -4.88 -0.98
C ALA A 311 20.62 -4.34 -2.14
N ALA A 312 20.71 -3.05 -2.49
CA ALA A 312 19.98 -2.47 -3.62
C ALA A 312 20.56 -2.96 -4.96
N ARG A 313 21.88 -3.11 -5.05
CA ARG A 313 22.56 -3.69 -6.22
C ARG A 313 22.27 -5.19 -6.38
N GLY A 314 22.19 -5.91 -5.26
CA GLY A 314 21.79 -7.32 -5.21
C GLY A 314 20.34 -7.52 -5.66
N ALA A 315 19.42 -6.70 -5.15
CA ALA A 315 18.03 -6.70 -5.55
C ALA A 315 17.88 -6.43 -7.06
N ILE A 316 18.51 -5.38 -7.60
CA ILE A 316 18.46 -5.04 -9.04
C ILE A 316 19.01 -6.17 -9.93
N ARG A 317 20.07 -6.87 -9.50
CA ARG A 317 20.62 -8.03 -10.25
C ARG A 317 19.67 -9.23 -10.22
N ILE A 318 19.04 -9.49 -9.08
CA ILE A 318 17.99 -10.50 -8.94
C ILE A 318 16.78 -10.13 -9.83
N PHE A 319 16.41 -8.84 -9.90
CA PHE A 319 15.33 -8.35 -10.76
C PHE A 319 15.61 -8.54 -12.26
N LYS A 320 16.84 -8.30 -12.73
CA LYS A 320 17.22 -8.62 -14.13
C LYS A 320 17.15 -10.13 -14.41
N PHE A 321 17.52 -10.96 -13.44
CA PHE A 321 17.50 -12.42 -13.59
C PHE A 321 16.07 -13.00 -13.59
N TYR A 322 15.20 -12.51 -12.70
CA TYR A 322 13.78 -12.89 -12.66
C TYR A 322 12.97 -12.30 -13.82
N ALA A 323 13.28 -11.09 -14.31
CA ALA A 323 12.66 -10.55 -15.52
C ALA A 323 13.03 -11.35 -16.78
N LEU A 324 14.23 -11.93 -16.84
CA LEU A 324 14.62 -12.86 -17.91
C LEU A 324 13.93 -14.23 -17.80
N LEU A 325 13.65 -14.72 -16.59
CA LEU A 325 12.88 -15.95 -16.36
C LEU A 325 11.37 -15.76 -16.60
N ALA A 326 10.83 -14.58 -16.24
CA ALA A 326 9.45 -14.16 -16.47
C ALA A 326 9.17 -13.75 -17.93
N ALA A 327 10.18 -13.75 -18.80
CA ALA A 327 10.04 -13.55 -20.24
C ALA A 327 9.56 -14.81 -20.98
N ALA A 328 9.16 -15.88 -20.28
CA ALA A 328 8.16 -16.79 -20.84
C ALA A 328 6.84 -16.00 -20.92
N PRO A 329 6.21 -15.88 -22.10
CA PRO A 329 5.00 -15.09 -22.23
C PRO A 329 3.94 -15.65 -21.26
N VAL A 330 3.65 -14.92 -20.18
CA VAL A 330 2.45 -15.17 -19.37
C VAL A 330 1.29 -14.97 -20.32
N LYS A 331 0.72 -16.09 -20.76
CA LYS A 331 -0.46 -16.06 -21.62
C LYS A 331 -1.54 -15.33 -20.82
N ALA A 332 -2.04 -14.22 -21.36
CA ALA A 332 -3.06 -13.43 -20.70
C ALA A 332 -4.21 -14.34 -20.25
N ALA A 333 -4.57 -14.28 -18.97
CA ALA A 333 -5.63 -15.08 -18.40
C ALA A 333 -6.94 -14.87 -19.17
N LYS A 334 -7.71 -15.94 -19.37
CA LYS A 334 -9.02 -15.91 -20.02
C LYS A 334 -10.12 -16.18 -18.99
N LEU A 335 -11.34 -15.75 -19.34
CA LEU A 335 -12.55 -16.12 -18.63
C LEU A 335 -13.33 -17.14 -19.46
N LEU A 336 -13.42 -18.39 -19.00
CA LEU A 336 -14.23 -19.43 -19.63
C LEU A 336 -15.54 -19.58 -18.85
N ILE A 337 -16.66 -19.73 -19.58
CA ILE A 337 -17.99 -19.81 -18.95
C ILE A 337 -18.63 -21.17 -19.27
N CYS A 338 -18.93 -21.92 -18.21
CA CYS A 338 -19.70 -23.16 -18.21
C CYS A 338 -21.12 -22.85 -17.70
N SER A 339 -22.11 -22.92 -18.58
CA SER A 339 -23.51 -22.65 -18.22
C SER A 339 -24.51 -23.23 -19.24
N ASP A 340 -25.78 -22.88 -19.08
CA ASP A 340 -26.92 -23.33 -19.84
C ASP A 340 -27.43 -22.28 -20.88
N SER A 341 -28.71 -22.38 -21.26
CA SER A 341 -29.34 -21.47 -22.22
C SER A 341 -29.45 -20.02 -21.74
N THR A 342 -29.47 -19.76 -20.44
CA THR A 342 -29.57 -18.39 -19.91
C THR A 342 -28.28 -17.59 -20.12
N THR A 343 -27.17 -18.27 -20.44
CA THR A 343 -25.85 -17.66 -20.65
C THR A 343 -25.34 -17.85 -22.08
N ALA A 344 -25.78 -18.90 -22.78
CA ALA A 344 -25.29 -19.26 -24.11
C ALA A 344 -25.54 -18.20 -25.19
N ASN A 345 -24.65 -18.17 -26.18
CA ASN A 345 -24.81 -17.32 -27.35
C ASN A 345 -25.90 -17.87 -28.27
N TYR A 346 -26.85 -17.01 -28.64
CA TYR A 346 -27.86 -17.28 -29.67
C TYR A 346 -27.50 -16.61 -30.99
N ALA A 347 -28.05 -17.15 -32.09
CA ALA A 347 -27.91 -16.57 -33.42
C ALA A 347 -28.60 -15.18 -33.49
N THR A 348 -28.12 -14.34 -34.40
CA THR A 348 -28.55 -12.92 -34.54
C THR A 348 -30.04 -12.74 -34.78
N GLU A 349 -30.68 -13.70 -35.42
CA GLU A 349 -32.10 -13.76 -35.74
C GLU A 349 -32.96 -14.30 -34.59
N SER A 350 -32.35 -14.80 -33.52
CA SER A 350 -33.08 -15.27 -32.35
C SER A 350 -33.71 -14.11 -31.60
N ALA A 351 -34.94 -14.31 -31.14
CA ALA A 351 -35.57 -13.41 -30.17
C ALA A 351 -34.95 -13.52 -28.77
N LEU A 352 -34.12 -14.54 -28.53
CA LEU A 352 -33.50 -14.85 -27.25
C LEU A 352 -32.00 -14.51 -27.30
N GLN A 353 -31.44 -14.20 -26.14
CA GLN A 353 -30.00 -14.13 -25.96
C GLN A 353 -29.63 -14.55 -24.53
N GLY A 354 -28.43 -15.09 -24.35
CA GLY A 354 -27.86 -15.40 -23.05
C GLY A 354 -26.90 -14.31 -22.56
N TRP A 355 -26.81 -14.13 -21.25
CA TRP A 355 -26.03 -13.03 -20.65
C TRP A 355 -24.53 -13.11 -20.94
N GLY A 356 -23.98 -14.32 -21.14
CA GLY A 356 -22.57 -14.53 -21.47
C GLY A 356 -22.13 -13.88 -22.78
N TYR A 357 -23.08 -13.57 -23.67
CA TYR A 357 -22.82 -12.82 -24.90
C TYR A 357 -22.23 -11.42 -24.64
N TYR A 358 -22.67 -10.75 -23.57
CA TYR A 358 -22.32 -9.37 -23.27
C TYR A 358 -21.11 -9.21 -22.33
N ILE A 359 -20.61 -10.29 -21.73
CA ILE A 359 -19.59 -10.17 -20.68
C ILE A 359 -18.28 -9.59 -21.18
N GLN A 360 -17.90 -9.84 -22.44
CA GLN A 360 -16.71 -9.27 -23.05
C GLN A 360 -16.71 -7.73 -23.03
N ASP A 361 -17.90 -7.09 -23.04
CA ASP A 361 -18.03 -5.63 -23.01
C ASP A 361 -17.62 -5.03 -21.65
N TYR A 362 -17.58 -5.83 -20.59
CA TYR A 362 -17.42 -5.35 -19.20
C TYR A 362 -16.12 -5.80 -18.53
N THR A 363 -15.27 -6.56 -19.23
CA THR A 363 -14.02 -7.10 -18.70
C THR A 363 -12.85 -6.88 -19.64
N THR A 364 -11.64 -6.82 -19.09
CA THR A 364 -10.37 -6.82 -19.84
C THR A 364 -9.90 -8.23 -20.18
N LEU A 365 -10.48 -9.27 -19.57
CA LEU A 365 -10.19 -10.67 -19.90
C LEU A 365 -10.75 -11.02 -21.28
N THR A 366 -10.06 -11.92 -22.00
CA THR A 366 -10.67 -12.56 -23.17
C THR A 366 -11.69 -13.59 -22.71
N VAL A 367 -12.94 -13.43 -23.14
CA VAL A 367 -14.06 -14.29 -22.73
C VAL A 367 -14.29 -15.40 -23.75
N THR A 368 -14.35 -16.64 -23.27
CA THR A 368 -14.75 -17.81 -24.07
C THR A 368 -16.05 -18.36 -23.50
N ASN A 369 -17.18 -17.92 -24.05
CA ASN A 369 -18.50 -18.40 -23.64
C ASN A 369 -18.77 -19.80 -24.23
N LEU A 370 -18.70 -20.82 -23.38
CA LEU A 370 -18.92 -22.23 -23.75
C LEU A 370 -20.25 -22.75 -23.21
N ALA A 371 -21.13 -21.87 -22.73
CA ALA A 371 -22.45 -22.24 -22.31
C ALA A 371 -23.27 -22.86 -23.46
N ARG A 372 -24.13 -23.82 -23.12
CA ARG A 372 -24.89 -24.58 -24.11
C ARG A 372 -26.35 -24.75 -23.69
N ASN A 373 -27.25 -24.45 -24.63
CA ASN A 373 -28.69 -24.43 -24.38
C ASN A 373 -29.20 -25.74 -23.79
N GLY A 374 -29.95 -25.65 -22.69
CA GLY A 374 -30.61 -26.80 -22.07
C GLY A 374 -29.67 -27.80 -21.38
N ARG A 375 -28.41 -27.44 -21.09
CA ARG A 375 -27.49 -28.32 -20.37
C ARG A 375 -27.64 -28.17 -18.85
N SER A 376 -27.44 -29.27 -18.15
CA SER A 376 -27.25 -29.36 -16.70
C SER A 376 -25.80 -29.70 -16.40
N THR A 377 -25.37 -29.73 -15.13
CA THR A 377 -24.03 -30.22 -14.76
C THR A 377 -23.76 -31.64 -15.30
N ARG A 378 -24.75 -32.53 -15.16
CA ARG A 378 -24.72 -33.91 -15.66
C ARG A 378 -24.59 -33.96 -17.18
N SER A 379 -25.51 -33.31 -17.91
CA SER A 379 -25.53 -33.43 -19.36
C SER A 379 -24.34 -32.71 -20.01
N PHE A 380 -23.85 -31.62 -19.42
CA PHE A 380 -22.65 -30.92 -19.87
C PHE A 380 -21.40 -31.81 -19.80
N ILE A 381 -21.29 -32.65 -18.76
CA ILE A 381 -20.22 -33.65 -18.64
C ILE A 381 -20.43 -34.79 -19.64
N ASN A 382 -21.63 -35.38 -19.67
CA ASN A 382 -21.93 -36.56 -20.48
C ASN A 382 -21.78 -36.32 -21.99
N GLU A 383 -22.08 -35.11 -22.45
CA GLU A 383 -21.97 -34.71 -23.86
C GLU A 383 -20.53 -34.28 -24.25
N GLY A 384 -19.56 -34.41 -23.34
CA GLY A 384 -18.16 -34.07 -23.60
C GLY A 384 -17.87 -32.57 -23.60
N LEU A 385 -18.86 -31.71 -23.33
CA LEU A 385 -18.71 -30.25 -23.29
C LEU A 385 -17.78 -29.82 -22.15
N TRP A 386 -17.82 -30.53 -21.01
CA TRP A 386 -16.89 -30.29 -19.91
C TRP A 386 -15.45 -30.61 -20.30
N SER A 387 -15.23 -31.74 -20.99
CA SER A 387 -13.91 -32.11 -21.50
C SER A 387 -13.40 -31.10 -22.53
N ASP A 388 -14.29 -30.62 -23.41
CA ASP A 388 -13.97 -29.60 -24.41
C ASP A 388 -13.59 -28.26 -23.76
N LEU A 389 -14.28 -27.85 -22.69
CA LEU A 389 -13.92 -26.68 -21.90
C LEU A 389 -12.56 -26.84 -21.23
N LEU A 390 -12.32 -27.94 -20.52
CA LEU A 390 -11.05 -28.22 -19.85
C LEU A 390 -9.87 -28.31 -20.82
N SER A 391 -10.11 -28.68 -22.08
CA SER A 391 -9.06 -28.67 -23.12
C SER A 391 -8.64 -27.24 -23.51
N LYS A 392 -9.51 -26.25 -23.28
CA LYS A 392 -9.27 -24.82 -23.54
C LYS A 392 -8.78 -24.06 -22.30
N THR A 393 -8.88 -24.67 -21.13
CA THR A 393 -8.40 -24.11 -19.85
C THR A 393 -6.90 -24.31 -19.70
N ALA A 394 -6.19 -23.23 -19.40
CA ALA A 394 -4.78 -23.22 -19.03
C ALA A 394 -4.57 -22.74 -17.58
N SER A 395 -3.39 -22.97 -17.03
CA SER A 395 -3.02 -22.42 -15.72
C SER A 395 -3.16 -20.89 -15.72
N GLY A 396 -3.73 -20.33 -14.66
CA GLY A 396 -4.04 -18.90 -14.54
C GLY A 396 -5.37 -18.44 -15.19
N ASP A 397 -6.09 -19.29 -15.93
CA ASP A 397 -7.42 -18.96 -16.44
C ASP A 397 -8.47 -18.96 -15.30
N PHE A 398 -9.59 -18.26 -15.52
CA PHE A 398 -10.78 -18.32 -14.67
C PHE A 398 -11.87 -19.15 -15.35
N VAL A 399 -12.56 -20.01 -14.59
CA VAL A 399 -13.70 -20.79 -15.08
C VAL A 399 -14.92 -20.49 -14.22
N VAL A 400 -15.88 -19.76 -14.78
CA VAL A 400 -17.19 -19.52 -14.15
C VAL A 400 -18.11 -20.69 -14.44
N ILE A 401 -18.70 -21.27 -13.41
CA ILE A 401 -19.67 -22.37 -13.49
C ILE A 401 -20.99 -21.85 -12.91
N GLU A 402 -21.99 -21.69 -13.78
CA GLU A 402 -23.35 -21.30 -13.43
C GLU A 402 -24.32 -22.36 -13.94
N MET A 403 -24.92 -23.15 -13.05
CA MET A 403 -25.82 -24.26 -13.40
C MET A 403 -26.99 -24.33 -12.41
N GLY A 404 -28.05 -25.05 -12.79
CA GLY A 404 -29.21 -25.26 -11.92
C GLY A 404 -30.53 -25.41 -12.68
N HIS A 405 -30.78 -24.60 -13.72
CA HIS A 405 -32.09 -24.57 -14.38
C HIS A 405 -32.53 -25.92 -14.96
N ASN A 406 -31.59 -26.70 -15.49
CA ASN A 406 -31.84 -28.01 -16.10
C ASN A 406 -31.44 -29.18 -15.19
N ASP A 407 -30.76 -28.89 -14.08
CA ASP A 407 -30.42 -29.86 -13.03
C ASP A 407 -31.65 -30.22 -12.18
N ASP A 408 -32.57 -29.26 -12.03
CA ASP A 408 -33.87 -29.38 -11.36
C ASP A 408 -34.91 -30.13 -12.23
N GLN A 409 -34.58 -31.38 -12.55
CA GLN A 409 -35.42 -32.32 -13.29
C GLN A 409 -35.26 -33.70 -12.66
N ASP A 410 -36.28 -34.55 -12.76
CA ASP A 410 -36.18 -35.92 -12.26
C ASP A 410 -35.19 -36.73 -13.13
N PRO A 411 -34.07 -37.23 -12.55
CA PRO A 411 -33.06 -37.96 -13.31
C PRO A 411 -33.57 -39.28 -13.89
N THR A 412 -34.68 -39.83 -13.38
CA THR A 412 -35.28 -41.10 -13.86
C THR A 412 -36.11 -40.93 -15.13
N THR A 413 -36.53 -39.69 -15.44
CA THR A 413 -37.36 -39.38 -16.61
C THR A 413 -36.69 -38.39 -17.56
N ASN A 414 -35.60 -37.74 -17.13
CA ASN A 414 -34.88 -36.74 -17.91
C ASN A 414 -33.36 -36.93 -17.79
N ASP A 415 -32.69 -37.08 -18.92
CA ASP A 415 -31.24 -37.30 -19.00
C ASP A 415 -30.40 -36.10 -18.51
N ARG A 416 -31.04 -34.94 -18.26
CA ARG A 416 -30.40 -33.76 -17.66
C ARG A 416 -30.51 -33.73 -16.15
N GLY A 417 -31.53 -34.37 -15.58
CA GLY A 417 -31.83 -34.29 -14.15
C GLY A 417 -30.67 -34.77 -13.29
N THR A 418 -30.52 -34.15 -12.12
CA THR A 418 -29.57 -34.55 -11.08
C THR A 418 -30.32 -34.79 -9.78
N LEU A 419 -29.70 -35.51 -8.83
CA LEU A 419 -30.28 -35.58 -7.49
C LEU A 419 -30.10 -34.23 -6.78
N PRO A 420 -31.11 -33.71 -6.08
CA PRO A 420 -30.96 -32.46 -5.34
C PRO A 420 -29.99 -32.64 -4.15
N GLY A 421 -29.38 -31.53 -3.74
CA GLY A 421 -28.55 -31.44 -2.54
C GLY A 421 -27.05 -31.49 -2.81
N THR A 422 -26.29 -31.47 -1.71
CA THR A 422 -24.83 -31.36 -1.72
C THR A 422 -24.13 -32.66 -1.32
N GLY A 423 -24.86 -33.73 -0.99
CA GLY A 423 -24.31 -35.00 -0.51
C GLY A 423 -23.70 -35.89 -1.62
N GLU A 424 -23.42 -37.15 -1.29
CA GLU A 424 -22.79 -38.15 -2.18
C GLU A 424 -23.81 -39.17 -2.75
N ASN A 425 -25.11 -38.91 -2.59
CA ASN A 425 -26.17 -39.83 -3.00
C ASN A 425 -26.14 -40.08 -4.52
N THR A 426 -26.52 -41.28 -4.92
CA THR A 426 -26.60 -41.68 -6.32
C THR A 426 -27.89 -42.43 -6.63
N VAL A 427 -28.26 -42.44 -7.92
CA VAL A 427 -29.32 -43.27 -8.47
C VAL A 427 -28.88 -43.86 -9.80
N THR A 428 -29.17 -45.13 -10.05
CA THR A 428 -28.91 -45.75 -11.35
C THR A 428 -30.14 -45.61 -12.25
N VAL A 429 -29.98 -44.99 -13.41
CA VAL A 429 -31.06 -44.76 -14.38
C VAL A 429 -30.76 -45.44 -15.71
N THR A 430 -31.79 -45.64 -16.52
CA THR A 430 -31.62 -45.95 -17.94
C THR A 430 -31.87 -44.67 -18.72
N THR A 431 -30.89 -44.19 -19.47
CA THR A 431 -31.03 -42.97 -20.29
C THR A 431 -32.02 -43.19 -21.43
N THR A 432 -32.43 -42.11 -22.10
CA THR A 432 -33.27 -42.18 -23.31
C THR A 432 -32.64 -43.00 -24.44
N THR A 433 -31.31 -43.16 -24.44
CA THR A 433 -30.56 -44.00 -25.38
C THR A 433 -30.48 -45.48 -24.97
N GLY A 434 -31.08 -45.87 -23.83
CA GLY A 434 -31.04 -47.23 -23.29
C GLY A 434 -29.79 -47.55 -22.47
N LYS A 435 -28.88 -46.59 -22.27
CA LYS A 435 -27.63 -46.78 -21.51
C LYS A 435 -27.92 -46.73 -20.01
N LYS A 436 -27.31 -47.63 -19.24
CA LYS A 436 -27.31 -47.53 -17.76
C LYS A 436 -26.29 -46.50 -17.31
N GLU A 437 -26.71 -45.59 -16.43
CA GLU A 437 -25.89 -44.49 -15.90
C GLU A 437 -26.11 -44.34 -14.39
N VAL A 438 -25.03 -44.07 -13.65
CA VAL A 438 -25.10 -43.65 -12.24
C VAL A 438 -25.14 -42.13 -12.20
N VAL A 439 -26.24 -41.58 -11.68
CA VAL A 439 -26.48 -40.15 -11.55
C VAL A 439 -26.20 -39.73 -10.12
N HIS A 440 -25.41 -38.67 -9.96
CA HIS A 440 -25.03 -38.11 -8.67
C HIS A 440 -25.89 -36.90 -8.29
N THR A 441 -25.65 -36.36 -7.08
CA THR A 441 -26.21 -35.07 -6.68
C THR A 441 -25.62 -33.91 -7.47
N PHE A 442 -26.35 -32.80 -7.54
CA PHE A 442 -25.85 -31.54 -8.09
C PHE A 442 -24.53 -31.11 -7.45
N GLY A 443 -24.44 -31.16 -6.11
CA GLY A 443 -23.23 -30.75 -5.43
C GLY A 443 -22.03 -31.68 -5.68
N TRP A 444 -22.27 -32.97 -5.96
CA TRP A 444 -21.21 -33.87 -6.40
C TRP A 444 -20.60 -33.43 -7.73
N TYR A 445 -21.45 -33.10 -8.71
CA TYR A 445 -20.98 -32.63 -10.01
C TYR A 445 -20.21 -31.32 -9.89
N LEU A 446 -20.68 -30.37 -9.08
CA LEU A 446 -19.94 -29.13 -8.82
C LEU A 446 -18.58 -29.39 -8.17
N ARG A 447 -18.48 -30.28 -7.17
CA ARG A 447 -17.19 -30.66 -6.56
C ARG A 447 -16.24 -31.25 -7.59
N LYS A 448 -16.74 -32.13 -8.47
CA LYS A 448 -15.96 -32.67 -9.58
C LYS A 448 -15.46 -31.57 -10.52
N MET A 449 -16.34 -30.68 -10.97
CA MET A 449 -15.96 -29.57 -11.87
C MET A 449 -14.93 -28.64 -11.22
N ILE A 450 -15.10 -28.30 -9.94
CA ILE A 450 -14.11 -27.52 -9.17
C ILE A 450 -12.75 -28.21 -9.14
N ALA A 451 -12.73 -29.51 -8.82
CA ALA A 451 -11.49 -30.28 -8.74
C ALA A 451 -10.79 -30.36 -10.10
N ASP A 452 -11.55 -30.57 -11.19
CA ASP A 452 -11.00 -30.64 -12.54
C ASP A 452 -10.39 -29.29 -12.99
N VAL A 453 -11.01 -28.15 -12.64
CA VAL A 453 -10.47 -26.82 -12.94
C VAL A 453 -9.19 -26.55 -12.15
N LYS A 454 -9.19 -26.87 -10.83
CA LYS A 454 -7.98 -26.76 -10.00
C LYS A 454 -6.84 -27.62 -10.55
N ALA A 455 -7.14 -28.82 -11.04
CA ALA A 455 -6.15 -29.70 -11.66
C ALA A 455 -5.54 -29.14 -12.96
N LYS A 456 -6.17 -28.15 -13.59
CA LYS A 456 -5.62 -27.39 -14.73
C LYS A 456 -4.77 -26.19 -14.32
N GLY A 457 -4.63 -25.90 -13.02
CA GLY A 457 -4.01 -24.67 -12.51
C GLY A 457 -4.88 -23.42 -12.70
N ALA A 458 -6.17 -23.60 -13.01
CA ALA A 458 -7.12 -22.51 -13.20
C ALA A 458 -7.95 -22.25 -11.93
N THR A 459 -8.57 -21.07 -11.86
CA THR A 459 -9.40 -20.65 -10.73
C THR A 459 -10.88 -20.94 -11.01
N PRO A 460 -11.51 -21.90 -10.31
CA PRO A 460 -12.96 -22.11 -10.42
C PRO A 460 -13.72 -21.03 -9.65
N ILE A 461 -14.77 -20.51 -10.28
CA ILE A 461 -15.71 -19.55 -9.69
C ILE A 461 -17.10 -20.13 -9.85
N ILE A 462 -17.81 -20.30 -8.75
CA ILE A 462 -19.20 -20.77 -8.76
C ILE A 462 -20.10 -19.54 -8.81
N SER A 463 -21.12 -19.57 -9.67
CA SER A 463 -22.12 -18.51 -9.76
C SER A 463 -23.51 -19.09 -9.48
N GLY A 464 -24.34 -18.33 -8.77
CA GLY A 464 -25.76 -18.67 -8.62
C GLY A 464 -26.50 -18.44 -9.95
N MET A 465 -27.44 -19.31 -10.31
CA MET A 465 -28.21 -19.14 -11.55
C MET A 465 -29.03 -17.84 -11.55
N VAL A 466 -29.20 -17.21 -12.72
CA VAL A 466 -30.15 -16.10 -12.89
C VAL A 466 -31.58 -16.50 -12.51
N THR A 467 -32.42 -15.54 -12.12
CA THR A 467 -33.80 -15.85 -11.71
C THR A 467 -34.68 -16.22 -12.91
N ARG A 468 -35.67 -17.09 -12.67
CA ARG A 468 -36.83 -17.21 -13.56
C ARG A 468 -37.89 -16.18 -13.22
N ASN A 469 -38.71 -15.81 -14.21
CA ASN A 469 -39.81 -14.86 -14.12
C ASN A 469 -41.08 -15.48 -13.50
N TYR A 470 -40.96 -16.09 -12.33
CA TYR A 470 -42.10 -16.66 -11.59
C TYR A 470 -42.54 -15.72 -10.49
N TRP A 471 -43.81 -15.31 -10.52
CA TRP A 471 -44.38 -14.32 -9.62
C TRP A 471 -45.55 -14.90 -8.83
N ASN A 472 -45.62 -14.52 -7.55
CA ASN A 472 -46.82 -14.64 -6.74
C ASN A 472 -47.32 -13.22 -6.42
N GLY A 473 -48.32 -12.76 -7.17
CA GLY A 473 -48.71 -11.35 -7.18
C GLY A 473 -47.54 -10.45 -7.61
N ASN A 474 -47.10 -9.56 -6.70
CA ASN A 474 -45.97 -8.65 -6.93
C ASN A 474 -44.66 -9.14 -6.32
N THR A 475 -44.59 -10.39 -5.87
CA THR A 475 -43.38 -10.98 -5.28
C THR A 475 -42.76 -11.95 -6.27
N LEU A 476 -41.55 -11.68 -6.72
CA LEU A 476 -40.74 -12.56 -7.54
C LEU A 476 -40.21 -13.70 -6.68
N GLN A 477 -40.20 -14.92 -7.23
CA GLN A 477 -39.56 -16.06 -6.56
C GLN A 477 -38.05 -15.77 -6.36
N SER A 478 -37.64 -15.73 -5.09
CA SER A 478 -36.26 -15.44 -4.70
C SER A 478 -35.51 -16.66 -4.16
N ALA A 479 -36.23 -17.69 -3.72
CA ALA A 479 -35.66 -18.92 -3.19
C ALA A 479 -35.42 -19.93 -4.33
N TRP A 480 -34.16 -20.35 -4.47
CA TRP A 480 -33.69 -21.19 -5.56
C TRP A 480 -32.74 -22.26 -4.99
N PRO A 481 -33.23 -23.48 -4.68
CA PRO A 481 -32.43 -24.49 -3.98
C PRO A 481 -31.10 -24.84 -4.64
N PHE A 482 -31.04 -24.84 -5.98
CA PHE A 482 -29.80 -25.11 -6.72
C PHE A 482 -28.76 -23.99 -6.59
N ALA A 483 -29.19 -22.73 -6.40
CA ALA A 483 -28.27 -21.64 -6.05
C ALA A 483 -27.74 -21.82 -4.61
N ASP A 484 -28.59 -22.22 -3.66
CA ASP A 484 -28.17 -22.49 -2.28
C ASP A 484 -27.18 -23.69 -2.20
N TYR A 485 -27.42 -24.73 -3.00
CA TYR A 485 -26.50 -25.86 -3.12
C TYR A 485 -25.17 -25.43 -3.73
N ALA A 486 -25.18 -24.58 -4.76
CA ALA A 486 -23.98 -24.05 -5.39
C ALA A 486 -23.14 -23.22 -4.39
N GLU A 487 -23.77 -22.31 -3.65
CA GLU A 487 -23.11 -21.53 -2.59
C GLU A 487 -22.50 -22.42 -1.51
N THR A 488 -23.26 -23.42 -1.05
CA THR A 488 -22.81 -24.37 -0.03
C THR A 488 -21.58 -25.15 -0.49
N VAL A 489 -21.57 -25.62 -1.74
CA VAL A 489 -20.43 -26.34 -2.32
C VAL A 489 -19.22 -25.42 -2.50
N ALA A 490 -19.43 -24.20 -2.98
CA ALA A 490 -18.36 -23.22 -3.16
C ALA A 490 -17.67 -22.91 -1.83
N LYS A 491 -18.46 -22.64 -0.78
CA LYS A 491 -17.96 -22.41 0.58
C LYS A 491 -17.19 -23.61 1.13
N ALA A 492 -17.73 -24.82 0.98
CA ALA A 492 -17.06 -26.04 1.44
C ALA A 492 -15.74 -26.31 0.71
N ALA A 493 -15.65 -25.95 -0.58
CA ALA A 493 -14.46 -26.15 -1.40
C ALA A 493 -13.42 -25.01 -1.31
N GLY A 494 -13.72 -23.96 -0.55
CA GLY A 494 -12.88 -22.77 -0.43
C GLY A 494 -12.69 -22.04 -1.76
N VAL A 495 -13.72 -22.01 -2.61
CA VAL A 495 -13.69 -21.31 -3.91
C VAL A 495 -14.67 -20.15 -3.90
N GLU A 496 -14.46 -19.19 -4.80
CA GLU A 496 -15.31 -18.02 -4.90
C GLU A 496 -16.74 -18.37 -5.31
N TYR A 497 -17.71 -17.79 -4.61
CA TYR A 497 -19.12 -17.75 -5.01
C TYR A 497 -19.52 -16.32 -5.41
N ILE A 498 -20.04 -16.16 -6.63
CA ILE A 498 -20.71 -14.95 -7.11
C ILE A 498 -22.21 -15.15 -6.99
N ASN A 499 -22.86 -14.37 -6.13
CA ASN A 499 -24.30 -14.50 -5.88
C ASN A 499 -25.13 -13.79 -6.96
N HIS A 500 -25.00 -14.23 -8.21
CA HIS A 500 -25.69 -13.67 -9.35
C HIS A 500 -27.22 -13.83 -9.23
N THR A 501 -27.71 -14.92 -8.63
CA THR A 501 -29.13 -15.10 -8.28
C THR A 501 -29.70 -13.93 -7.49
N LYS A 502 -29.03 -13.49 -6.43
CA LYS A 502 -29.52 -12.41 -5.56
C LYS A 502 -29.62 -11.07 -6.30
N TYR A 503 -28.64 -10.78 -7.15
CA TYR A 503 -28.62 -9.56 -7.96
C TYR A 503 -29.70 -9.61 -9.06
N SER A 504 -29.86 -10.75 -9.73
CA SER A 504 -30.89 -10.96 -10.74
C SER A 504 -32.31 -10.84 -10.16
N VAL A 505 -32.56 -11.46 -9.00
CA VAL A 505 -33.82 -11.33 -8.26
C VAL A 505 -34.10 -9.87 -7.89
N ALA A 506 -33.12 -9.16 -7.31
CA ALA A 506 -33.28 -7.77 -6.92
C ALA A 506 -33.61 -6.86 -8.12
N LEU A 507 -32.96 -7.11 -9.26
CA LEU A 507 -33.19 -6.37 -10.49
C LEU A 507 -34.63 -6.52 -10.99
N PHE A 508 -35.10 -7.77 -11.20
CA PHE A 508 -36.43 -8.00 -11.74
C PHE A 508 -37.54 -7.69 -10.73
N GLN A 509 -37.30 -7.91 -9.43
CA GLN A 509 -38.23 -7.51 -8.37
C GLN A 509 -38.50 -6.00 -8.38
N ALA A 510 -37.45 -5.17 -8.59
CA ALA A 510 -37.58 -3.73 -8.66
C ALA A 510 -38.36 -3.25 -9.90
N MET A 511 -38.38 -4.04 -10.99
CA MET A 511 -39.15 -3.73 -12.19
C MET A 511 -40.64 -4.07 -12.06
N GLY A 512 -40.98 -5.05 -11.23
CA GLY A 512 -42.33 -5.59 -11.11
C GLY A 512 -42.73 -6.52 -12.27
N PRO A 513 -43.81 -7.29 -12.11
CA PRO A 513 -44.15 -8.40 -13.00
C PRO A 513 -44.41 -7.97 -14.45
N THR A 514 -45.11 -6.86 -14.65
CA THR A 514 -45.48 -6.37 -15.99
C THR A 514 -44.25 -6.00 -16.82
N LYS A 515 -43.31 -5.24 -16.23
CA LYS A 515 -42.09 -4.82 -16.93
C LYS A 515 -41.10 -5.98 -17.03
N ALA A 516 -40.98 -6.82 -16.01
CA ALA A 516 -40.13 -8.02 -16.09
C ALA A 516 -40.55 -8.91 -17.25
N LYS A 517 -41.86 -9.13 -17.47
CA LYS A 517 -42.35 -9.99 -18.54
C LYS A 517 -41.93 -9.55 -19.95
N THR A 518 -41.67 -8.26 -20.20
CA THR A 518 -41.23 -7.79 -21.52
C THR A 518 -39.84 -8.30 -21.90
N TYR A 519 -39.04 -8.73 -20.91
CA TYR A 519 -37.72 -9.32 -21.14
C TYR A 519 -37.77 -10.83 -21.38
N TYR A 520 -38.91 -11.50 -21.14
CA TYR A 520 -39.08 -12.95 -21.30
C TYR A 520 -40.14 -13.25 -22.38
N PRO A 521 -39.75 -13.19 -23.68
CA PRO A 521 -40.71 -13.19 -24.78
C PRO A 521 -41.44 -14.53 -24.96
N ASN A 522 -40.79 -15.65 -24.67
CA ASN A 522 -41.31 -16.98 -24.98
C ASN A 522 -41.83 -17.72 -23.74
N ASP A 523 -41.08 -17.67 -22.65
CA ASP A 523 -41.39 -18.40 -21.42
C ASP A 523 -41.06 -17.54 -20.20
N ASN A 524 -40.67 -18.15 -19.07
CA ASN A 524 -40.25 -17.46 -17.85
C ASN A 524 -38.78 -17.75 -17.50
N THR A 525 -37.98 -18.27 -18.44
CA THR A 525 -36.56 -18.59 -18.22
C THR A 525 -35.66 -17.85 -19.20
N HIS A 526 -36.04 -17.80 -20.48
CA HIS A 526 -35.17 -17.25 -21.53
C HIS A 526 -35.45 -15.78 -21.76
N THR A 527 -34.39 -14.99 -21.66
CA THR A 527 -34.43 -13.54 -21.88
C THR A 527 -34.27 -13.18 -23.36
N ASN A 528 -34.84 -12.05 -23.76
CA ASN A 528 -34.46 -11.35 -24.98
C ASN A 528 -33.09 -10.66 -24.84
N TRP A 529 -32.63 -10.00 -25.90
CA TRP A 529 -31.34 -9.28 -25.93
C TRP A 529 -31.18 -8.28 -24.78
N ASP A 530 -32.19 -7.45 -24.50
CA ASP A 530 -32.11 -6.47 -23.42
C ASP A 530 -32.09 -7.13 -22.03
N GLY A 531 -32.87 -8.20 -21.84
CA GLY A 531 -32.89 -8.98 -20.60
C GLY A 531 -31.57 -9.69 -20.36
N ALA A 532 -30.95 -10.22 -21.41
CA ALA A 532 -29.63 -10.85 -21.35
C ALA A 532 -28.54 -9.84 -20.99
N LYS A 533 -28.60 -8.62 -21.53
CA LYS A 533 -27.69 -7.54 -21.16
C LYS A 533 -27.85 -7.13 -19.70
N LEU A 534 -29.08 -7.06 -19.22
CA LEU A 534 -29.38 -6.80 -17.82
C LEU A 534 -28.82 -7.89 -16.89
N ASN A 535 -28.98 -9.16 -17.28
CA ASN A 535 -28.37 -10.33 -16.61
C ASN A 535 -26.83 -10.42 -16.77
N ALA A 536 -26.20 -9.59 -17.60
CA ALA A 536 -24.74 -9.47 -17.63
C ALA A 536 -24.28 -8.36 -16.68
N GLN A 537 -25.07 -7.29 -16.57
CA GLN A 537 -24.80 -6.14 -15.73
C GLN A 537 -24.95 -6.47 -14.23
N ASP A 538 -25.94 -7.26 -13.85
CA ASP A 538 -26.10 -7.76 -12.49
C ASP A 538 -24.98 -8.73 -12.07
N PHE A 539 -24.46 -9.59 -12.96
CA PHE A 539 -23.25 -10.37 -12.73
C PHE A 539 -22.04 -9.47 -12.46
N ILE A 540 -21.86 -8.41 -13.25
CA ILE A 540 -20.80 -7.41 -13.03
C ILE A 540 -20.98 -6.68 -11.69
N GLN A 541 -22.23 -6.36 -11.31
CA GLN A 541 -22.51 -5.78 -9.99
C GLN A 541 -22.22 -6.77 -8.86
N ALA A 542 -22.50 -8.05 -9.05
CA ALA A 542 -22.18 -9.10 -8.09
C ALA A 542 -20.66 -9.30 -7.93
N ILE A 543 -19.86 -9.08 -8.98
CA ILE A 543 -18.39 -9.03 -8.89
C ILE A 543 -17.93 -7.76 -8.14
N LYS A 544 -18.51 -6.60 -8.46
CA LYS A 544 -18.13 -5.31 -7.86
C LYS A 544 -18.39 -5.24 -6.36
N TYR A 545 -19.49 -5.85 -5.94
CA TYR A 545 -20.00 -5.78 -4.57
C TYR A 545 -20.23 -7.17 -4.00
N LYS A 546 -19.31 -8.11 -4.27
CA LYS A 546 -19.40 -9.49 -3.80
C LYS A 546 -19.69 -9.55 -2.29
N CYS A 547 -20.72 -10.31 -1.91
CA CYS A 547 -21.05 -10.49 -0.51
C CYS A 547 -19.88 -11.23 0.19
N GLY A 548 -19.37 -10.66 1.30
CA GLY A 548 -18.33 -11.31 2.10
C GLY A 548 -16.88 -11.15 1.61
N GLY A 549 -16.59 -10.18 0.73
CA GLY A 549 -15.21 -9.82 0.37
C GLY A 549 -15.09 -9.18 -1.02
N THR A 550 -13.87 -9.08 -1.52
CA THR A 550 -13.62 -8.62 -2.90
C THR A 550 -13.56 -9.82 -3.84
N SER A 551 -14.17 -9.73 -5.02
CA SER A 551 -14.06 -10.76 -6.06
C SER A 551 -12.68 -10.74 -6.69
N VAL A 552 -12.11 -11.92 -6.99
CA VAL A 552 -10.86 -12.02 -7.77
C VAL A 552 -11.02 -11.44 -9.19
N LEU A 553 -12.25 -11.39 -9.71
CA LEU A 553 -12.54 -10.79 -11.02
C LEU A 553 -12.64 -9.27 -10.99
N ARG A 554 -12.67 -8.63 -9.81
CA ARG A 554 -12.89 -7.18 -9.66
C ARG A 554 -11.88 -6.32 -10.41
N LYS A 555 -10.61 -6.74 -10.41
CA LYS A 555 -9.49 -6.02 -11.05
C LYS A 555 -9.53 -6.07 -12.58
N TYR A 556 -10.30 -7.02 -13.13
CA TYR A 556 -10.46 -7.18 -14.57
C TYR A 556 -11.68 -6.43 -15.12
N ILE A 557 -12.47 -5.76 -14.27
CA ILE A 557 -13.60 -4.94 -14.74
C ILE A 557 -13.08 -3.69 -15.44
N ASN A 558 -13.47 -3.51 -16.70
CA ASN A 558 -13.08 -2.36 -17.52
C ASN A 558 -13.92 -1.09 -17.17
N SER A 559 -13.70 0.01 -17.89
CA SER A 559 -14.45 1.26 -17.66
C SER A 559 -15.97 1.07 -17.78
N ALA A 560 -16.44 0.40 -18.84
CA ALA A 560 -17.86 0.15 -19.06
C ALA A 560 -18.50 -0.70 -17.95
N GLY A 561 -17.78 -1.68 -17.41
CA GLY A 561 -18.24 -2.48 -16.27
C GLY A 561 -18.28 -1.67 -14.96
N ASN A 562 -17.32 -0.76 -14.75
CA ASN A 562 -17.35 0.15 -13.61
C ASN A 562 -18.54 1.12 -13.68
N ASP A 563 -18.98 1.49 -14.88
CA ASP A 563 -20.13 2.37 -15.12
C ASP A 563 -21.50 1.69 -14.95
N VAL A 564 -21.55 0.37 -14.76
CA VAL A 564 -22.81 -0.33 -14.43
C VAL A 564 -23.29 0.08 -13.03
N LYS A 565 -24.53 0.57 -12.92
CA LYS A 565 -25.08 1.15 -11.66
C LYS A 565 -26.29 0.41 -11.07
N SER A 566 -26.94 -0.46 -11.83
CA SER A 566 -28.16 -1.18 -11.43
C SER A 566 -27.98 -2.68 -11.64
N PRO A 567 -28.48 -3.55 -10.74
CA PRO A 567 -29.25 -3.25 -9.52
C PRO A 567 -28.38 -2.57 -8.43
N PRO A 568 -29.00 -1.87 -7.45
CA PRO A 568 -28.28 -1.08 -6.44
C PRO A 568 -27.41 -1.93 -5.50
N GLN A 569 -26.45 -1.26 -4.85
CA GLN A 569 -25.41 -1.80 -3.95
C GLN A 569 -25.95 -2.65 -2.76
N GLN A 570 -27.26 -2.58 -2.47
CA GLN A 570 -27.92 -3.19 -1.30
C GLN A 570 -28.39 -4.64 -1.52
N ALA A 571 -27.92 -5.32 -2.57
CA ALA A 571 -28.15 -6.75 -2.67
C ALA A 571 -27.25 -7.53 -1.69
N CYS A 572 -26.23 -6.94 -1.09
CA CYS A 572 -25.57 -7.43 0.12
C CYS A 572 -25.81 -6.41 1.25
#